data_AF-A0A9E2ICB1-F1
#
_entry.id   AF-A0A9E2ICB1-F1
#
_cell.length_a   1.000
_cell.length_b   1.000
_cell.length_c   1.000
_cell.angle_alpha   90.00
_cell.angle_beta   90.00
_cell.angle_gamma   90.00
#
_symmetry.space_group_name_H-M   'P 1'
#
loop_
_entity.id
_entity.type
_entity.pdbx_description
1 polymer ?
#
loop_
_entity_poly.entity_id
_entity_poly.type
_entity_poly.pdbx_seq_one_letter_code
_entity_poly.pdbx_strand_id
1 'polypeptide(L)'
;MEKAIHITNLKNLRYFRENQYQRIYWGVEFCQNLIPTLSDTQEVLRFARKNSLGFTFVTPFAAEAGLGKLKQLFHWFRKKKESPEVVVNDWGILEYLHSEFEDYFKLTLGRLLVRQQRDPAMKKVVEKQLPFPVKCKDGKIRIIVHNPPGKRYREGMKDSCINSALLGDFLAKLGIQRVELNNLIQGLNFKDCRFKLSLYTPYVYISTSRFCPMGSKRQKVYRINVCHRECQKYYDILRNKAIGKLIYKRGNTTFYKNPVDIKKAKTEEIERVVFQPEIPF
;
A
#
# COMPACT_ATOMS: atom_id res chain seq x y z
N MET A 1 2.76 15.98 -12.44
CA MET A 1 2.41 14.71 -11.79
C MET A 1 3.18 13.57 -12.43
N GLU A 2 4.10 12.97 -11.67
CA GLU A 2 4.93 11.80 -12.03
C GLU A 2 4.06 10.53 -12.06
N LYS A 3 4.24 9.69 -13.08
CA LYS A 3 3.62 8.36 -13.16
C LYS A 3 4.66 7.29 -12.85
N ALA A 4 4.36 6.44 -11.89
CA ALA A 4 5.21 5.31 -11.52
C ALA A 4 4.50 3.99 -11.77
N ILE A 5 5.27 2.94 -12.06
CA ILE A 5 4.78 1.56 -12.13
C ILE A 5 5.40 0.74 -11.00
N HIS A 6 4.58 -0.02 -10.27
CA HIS A 6 5.04 -0.91 -9.21
C HIS A 6 5.17 -2.34 -9.72
N ILE A 7 6.42 -2.80 -9.73
CA ILE A 7 6.86 -4.11 -10.17
C ILE A 7 7.24 -4.90 -8.92
N THR A 8 6.49 -5.97 -8.63
CA THR A 8 6.71 -6.84 -7.46
C THR A 8 7.39 -8.16 -7.84
N ASN A 9 7.45 -8.47 -9.14
CA ASN A 9 8.12 -9.62 -9.74
C ASN A 9 8.77 -9.21 -11.07
N LEU A 10 9.90 -9.82 -11.45
CA LEU A 10 10.54 -9.60 -12.75
C LEU A 10 9.58 -9.78 -13.94
N LYS A 11 8.67 -10.77 -13.86
CA LYS A 11 7.64 -10.99 -14.88
C LYS A 11 6.71 -9.80 -15.07
N ASN A 12 6.57 -8.92 -14.08
CA ASN A 12 5.74 -7.72 -14.19
C ASN A 12 6.38 -6.63 -15.05
N LEU A 13 7.69 -6.71 -15.38
CA LEU A 13 8.32 -5.80 -16.33
C LEU A 13 7.61 -5.80 -17.70
N ARG A 14 6.90 -6.89 -18.05
CA ARG A 14 6.03 -6.97 -19.24
C ARG A 14 4.93 -5.91 -19.29
N TYR A 15 4.58 -5.28 -18.16
CA TYR A 15 3.58 -4.20 -18.06
C TYR A 15 4.19 -2.81 -18.25
N PHE A 16 5.52 -2.70 -18.26
CA PHE A 16 6.18 -1.45 -18.60
C PHE A 16 5.86 -1.07 -20.05
N ARG A 17 5.62 0.21 -20.26
CA ARG A 17 5.43 0.82 -21.57
C ARG A 17 6.30 2.06 -21.59
N GLU A 18 7.14 2.17 -22.62
CA GLU A 18 8.03 3.30 -22.80
C GLU A 18 7.22 4.61 -22.85
N ASN A 19 7.80 5.69 -22.32
CA ASN A 19 7.18 7.02 -22.21
C ASN A 19 5.90 7.11 -21.34
N GLN A 20 5.36 5.99 -20.82
CA GLN A 20 4.19 6.01 -19.95
C GLN A 20 4.54 6.29 -18.48
N TYR A 21 5.73 5.90 -18.04
CA TYR A 21 6.18 5.99 -16.66
C TYR A 21 7.53 6.69 -16.57
N GLN A 22 7.74 7.43 -15.48
CA GLN A 22 9.00 8.12 -15.17
C GLN A 22 9.76 7.42 -14.04
N ARG A 23 9.13 6.45 -13.36
CA ARG A 23 9.67 5.77 -12.19
C ARG A 23 9.20 4.34 -12.08
N ILE A 24 10.08 3.48 -11.59
CA ILE A 24 9.77 2.10 -11.20
C ILE A 24 9.86 1.95 -9.68
N TYR A 25 8.83 1.33 -9.10
CA TYR A 25 8.85 0.84 -7.73
C TYR A 25 9.18 -0.64 -7.77
N TRP A 26 10.21 -1.06 -7.03
CA TRP A 26 10.68 -2.43 -6.97
C TRP A 26 10.66 -2.96 -5.55
N GLY A 27 10.05 -4.13 -5.35
CA GLY A 27 9.90 -4.77 -4.04
C GLY A 27 8.44 -4.95 -3.65
N VAL A 28 8.20 -5.40 -2.43
CA VAL A 28 6.88 -5.82 -1.93
C VAL A 28 6.55 -5.07 -0.65
N GLU A 29 5.26 -4.80 -0.42
CA GLU A 29 4.80 -4.02 0.74
C GLU A 29 4.36 -4.92 1.90
N PHE A 30 3.94 -6.16 1.63
CA PHE A 30 3.12 -6.91 2.56
C PHE A 30 3.75 -8.18 3.10
N CYS A 31 4.87 -8.67 2.54
CA CYS A 31 5.38 -9.99 2.88
C CYS A 31 6.92 -10.10 2.84
N GLN A 32 7.53 -10.33 3.99
CA GLN A 32 8.98 -10.57 4.10
C GLN A 32 9.47 -11.81 3.30
N ASN A 33 8.61 -12.79 3.07
CA ASN A 33 8.99 -14.00 2.32
C ASN A 33 9.14 -13.74 0.81
N LEU A 34 8.70 -12.56 0.35
CA LEU A 34 8.74 -12.10 -1.03
C LEU A 34 9.70 -10.91 -1.21
N ILE A 35 10.52 -10.60 -0.21
CA ILE A 35 11.65 -9.67 -0.37
C ILE A 35 12.46 -10.13 -1.58
N PRO A 36 12.71 -9.23 -2.56
CA PRO A 36 13.42 -9.58 -3.79
C PRO A 36 14.85 -10.01 -3.49
N THR A 37 15.39 -10.88 -4.34
CA THR A 37 16.81 -11.25 -4.23
C THR A 37 17.71 -10.10 -4.68
N LEU A 38 18.99 -10.17 -4.32
CA LEU A 38 19.99 -9.23 -4.81
C LEU A 38 20.09 -9.26 -6.35
N SER A 39 20.05 -10.46 -6.95
CA SER A 39 20.11 -10.64 -8.40
C SER A 39 18.93 -9.97 -9.10
N ASP A 40 17.70 -10.22 -8.64
CA ASP A 40 16.50 -9.60 -9.22
C ASP A 40 16.55 -8.07 -9.07
N THR A 41 17.04 -7.58 -7.92
CA THR A 41 17.19 -6.14 -7.65
C THR A 41 18.19 -5.49 -8.59
N GLN A 42 19.32 -6.15 -8.87
CA GLN A 42 20.30 -5.69 -9.84
C GLN A 42 19.70 -5.62 -11.26
N GLU A 43 18.92 -6.61 -11.63
CA GLU A 43 18.26 -6.65 -12.93
C GLU A 43 17.29 -5.48 -13.12
N VAL A 44 16.42 -5.23 -12.13
CA VAL A 44 15.46 -4.13 -12.20
C VAL A 44 16.14 -2.77 -12.12
N LEU A 45 17.23 -2.64 -11.36
CA LEU A 45 18.01 -1.40 -11.33
C LEU A 45 18.68 -1.11 -12.69
N ARG A 46 19.27 -2.13 -13.34
CA ARG A 46 19.80 -1.99 -14.71
C ARG A 46 18.71 -1.61 -15.71
N PHE A 47 17.55 -2.26 -15.60
CA PHE A 47 16.39 -1.93 -16.42
C PHE A 47 15.97 -0.47 -16.23
N ALA A 48 15.89 0.01 -14.98
CA ALA A 48 15.54 1.39 -14.68
C ALA A 48 16.51 2.39 -15.31
N ARG A 49 17.82 2.14 -15.18
CA ARG A 49 18.85 3.00 -15.80
C ARG A 49 18.77 3.03 -17.32
N LYS A 50 18.62 1.86 -17.95
CA LYS A 50 18.52 1.74 -19.40
C LYS A 50 17.36 2.57 -19.96
N ASN A 51 16.27 2.68 -19.20
CA ASN A 51 15.07 3.43 -19.59
C ASN A 51 14.99 4.81 -18.91
N SER A 52 16.07 5.30 -18.31
CA SER A 52 16.15 6.60 -17.61
C SER A 52 15.02 6.82 -16.58
N LEU A 53 14.62 5.76 -15.87
CA LEU A 53 13.57 5.79 -14.86
C LEU A 53 14.15 6.13 -13.48
N GLY A 54 13.41 6.92 -12.71
CA GLY A 54 13.59 6.98 -11.26
C GLY A 54 13.41 5.58 -10.64
N PHE A 55 14.14 5.30 -9.57
CA PHE A 55 14.07 4.01 -8.88
C PHE A 55 13.66 4.20 -7.41
N THR A 56 12.63 3.45 -7.00
CA THR A 56 12.14 3.38 -5.63
C THR A 56 12.18 1.93 -5.16
N PHE A 57 12.83 1.66 -4.03
CA PHE A 57 12.84 0.35 -3.39
C PHE A 57 11.75 0.26 -2.32
N VAL A 58 10.96 -0.80 -2.33
CA VAL A 58 9.79 -0.96 -1.45
C VAL A 58 10.06 -2.09 -0.46
N THR A 59 9.98 -1.77 0.83
CA THR A 59 10.18 -2.74 1.90
C THR A 59 8.83 -3.24 2.42
N PRO A 60 8.72 -4.51 2.83
CA PRO A 60 7.55 -4.96 3.59
C PRO A 60 7.74 -4.68 5.08
N PHE A 61 6.74 -5.01 5.89
CA PHE A 61 7.00 -5.30 7.31
C PHE A 61 7.84 -6.57 7.43
N ALA A 62 8.73 -6.61 8.43
CA ALA A 62 9.71 -7.69 8.55
C ALA A 62 10.05 -7.99 10.01
N ALA A 63 10.17 -9.29 10.32
CA ALA A 63 10.86 -9.77 11.52
C ALA A 63 12.37 -9.90 11.21
N GLU A 64 13.16 -10.33 12.21
CA GLU A 64 14.63 -10.44 12.12
C GLU A 64 15.15 -11.08 10.82
N ALA A 65 14.59 -12.23 10.42
CA ALA A 65 15.01 -12.92 9.19
C ALA A 65 14.73 -12.10 7.91
N GLY A 66 13.64 -11.32 7.88
CA GLY A 66 13.33 -10.41 6.79
C GLY A 66 14.23 -9.17 6.82
N LEU A 67 14.45 -8.60 8.01
CA LEU A 67 15.33 -7.46 8.21
C LEU A 67 16.75 -7.79 7.76
N GLY A 68 17.29 -8.96 8.11
CA GLY A 68 18.62 -9.40 7.66
C GLY A 68 18.77 -9.42 6.13
N LYS A 69 17.74 -9.80 5.38
CA LYS A 69 17.75 -9.71 3.90
C LYS A 69 17.75 -8.27 3.41
N LEU A 70 16.97 -7.40 4.04
CA LEU A 70 16.93 -5.98 3.70
C LEU A 70 18.27 -5.29 4.00
N LYS A 71 18.90 -5.58 5.15
CA LYS A 71 20.24 -5.07 5.49
C LYS A 71 21.25 -5.39 4.39
N GLN A 72 21.25 -6.62 3.87
CA GLN A 72 22.15 -6.99 2.75
C GLN A 72 21.91 -6.12 1.50
N LEU A 73 20.65 -5.85 1.16
CA LEU A 73 20.30 -5.00 0.01
C LEU A 73 20.71 -3.54 0.24
N PHE A 74 20.48 -2.98 1.43
CA PHE A 74 20.85 -1.60 1.76
C PHE A 74 22.37 -1.37 1.75
N HIS A 75 23.14 -2.27 2.36
CA HIS A 75 24.60 -2.21 2.29
C HIS A 75 25.11 -2.37 0.86
N TRP A 76 24.47 -3.23 0.06
CA TRP A 76 24.82 -3.37 -1.35
C TRP A 76 24.57 -2.07 -2.13
N PHE A 77 23.42 -1.41 -1.93
CA PHE A 77 23.13 -0.10 -2.53
C PHE A 77 24.22 0.91 -2.14
N ARG A 78 24.53 1.05 -0.85
CA ARG A 78 25.60 1.94 -0.35
C ARG A 78 26.97 1.61 -0.95
N LYS A 79 27.36 0.34 -0.99
CA LYS A 79 28.63 -0.12 -1.60
C LYS A 79 28.71 0.22 -3.08
N LYS A 80 27.58 0.19 -3.79
CA LYS A 80 27.49 0.57 -5.21
C LYS A 80 27.28 2.07 -5.42
N LYS A 81 27.28 2.87 -4.35
CA LYS A 81 26.99 4.31 -4.38
C LYS A 81 25.61 4.64 -4.95
N GLU A 82 24.66 3.73 -4.78
CA GLU A 82 23.27 3.90 -5.17
C GLU A 82 22.44 4.41 -4.00
N SER A 83 21.77 5.55 -4.19
CA SER A 83 20.86 6.14 -3.21
C SER A 83 19.42 6.12 -3.79
N PRO A 84 18.75 4.96 -3.81
CA PRO A 84 17.36 4.89 -4.20
C PRO A 84 16.46 5.59 -3.17
N GLU A 85 15.27 6.00 -3.61
CA GLU A 85 14.18 6.30 -2.68
C GLU A 85 13.72 4.99 -2.03
N VAL A 86 13.45 4.97 -0.73
CA VAL A 86 13.04 3.77 0.01
C VAL A 86 11.66 3.99 0.66
N VAL A 87 10.69 3.18 0.25
CA VAL A 87 9.36 3.12 0.88
C VAL A 87 9.42 2.17 2.06
N VAL A 88 9.20 2.70 3.26
CA VAL A 88 9.31 1.97 4.52
C VAL A 88 7.93 1.63 5.08
N ASN A 89 7.69 0.33 5.31
CA ASN A 89 6.43 -0.18 5.86
C ASN A 89 6.56 -0.77 7.28
N ASP A 90 7.68 -0.54 7.96
CA ASP A 90 7.99 -1.03 9.30
C ASP A 90 8.78 0.01 10.12
N TRP A 91 8.45 0.19 11.39
CA TRP A 91 9.15 1.14 12.25
C TRP A 91 10.59 0.71 12.55
N GLY A 92 10.87 -0.59 12.67
CA GLY A 92 12.22 -1.10 12.89
C GLY A 92 13.11 -0.92 11.65
N ILE A 93 12.54 -1.01 10.46
CA ILE A 93 13.27 -0.68 9.23
C ILE A 93 13.54 0.82 9.15
N LEU A 94 12.57 1.66 9.54
CA LEU A 94 12.75 3.12 9.54
C LEU A 94 13.86 3.54 10.50
N GLU A 95 13.82 3.03 11.72
CA GLU A 95 14.85 3.28 12.73
C GLU A 95 16.22 2.84 12.23
N TYR A 96 16.34 1.59 11.73
CA TYR A 96 17.59 1.07 11.20
C TYR A 96 18.16 1.91 10.05
N LEU A 97 17.32 2.38 9.12
CA LEU A 97 17.78 3.24 8.02
C LEU A 97 18.22 4.62 8.51
N HIS A 98 17.54 5.16 9.51
CA HIS A 98 17.88 6.45 10.10
C HIS A 98 19.20 6.40 10.88
N SER A 99 19.39 5.36 11.70
CA SER A 99 20.58 5.23 12.55
C SER A 99 21.85 4.81 11.79
N GLU A 100 21.73 3.94 10.79
CA GLU A 100 22.91 3.31 10.17
C GLU A 100 23.33 3.94 8.85
N PHE A 101 22.45 4.74 8.23
CA PHE A 101 22.69 5.29 6.90
C PHE A 101 22.66 6.82 6.84
N GLU A 102 22.47 7.54 7.95
CA GLU A 102 22.66 9.00 8.07
C GLU A 102 22.16 9.78 6.84
N ASP A 103 20.85 9.78 6.61
CA ASP A 103 20.17 10.45 5.48
C ASP A 103 20.59 10.01 4.06
N TYR A 104 21.38 8.93 3.92
CA TYR A 104 21.84 8.45 2.62
C TYR A 104 20.69 8.07 1.69
N PHE A 105 19.58 7.56 2.22
CA PHE A 105 18.40 7.20 1.44
C PHE A 105 17.32 8.27 1.57
N LYS A 106 16.62 8.56 0.47
CA LYS A 106 15.39 9.36 0.54
C LYS A 106 14.27 8.48 1.06
N LEU A 107 13.75 8.80 2.25
CA LEU A 107 12.76 7.96 2.91
C LEU A 107 11.33 8.40 2.61
N THR A 108 10.50 7.41 2.32
CA THR A 108 9.09 7.54 2.03
C THR A 108 8.29 6.69 3.02
N LEU A 109 7.29 7.26 3.69
CA LEU A 109 6.42 6.50 4.59
C LEU A 109 5.43 5.67 3.79
N GLY A 110 5.51 4.35 3.92
CA GLY A 110 4.69 3.42 3.17
C GLY A 110 3.24 3.33 3.66
N ARG A 111 2.39 2.73 2.82
CA ARG A 111 0.94 2.66 3.04
C ARG A 111 0.57 1.94 4.34
N LEU A 112 1.45 1.10 4.89
CA LEU A 112 1.21 0.39 6.15
C LEU A 112 1.27 1.30 7.39
N LEU A 113 2.01 2.40 7.32
CA LEU A 113 2.26 3.29 8.46
C LEU A 113 1.40 4.56 8.45
N VAL A 114 0.82 4.92 7.31
CA VAL A 114 0.00 6.16 7.15
C VAL A 114 -1.37 6.15 7.83
N ARG A 115 -1.82 5.02 8.39
CA ARG A 115 -3.13 4.83 9.08
C ARG A 115 -4.33 5.47 8.35
N GLN A 116 -4.83 4.82 7.31
CA GLN A 116 -6.05 5.22 6.61
C GLN A 116 -7.25 4.32 6.98
N GLN A 117 -8.47 4.85 6.90
CA GLN A 117 -9.69 4.04 6.97
C GLN A 117 -9.98 3.37 5.62
N ARG A 118 -9.77 2.06 5.50
CA ARG A 118 -9.75 1.33 4.21
C ARG A 118 -10.96 0.43 3.99
N ASP A 119 -12.03 0.62 4.77
CA ASP A 119 -13.22 -0.22 4.65
C ASP A 119 -13.93 0.03 3.28
N PRO A 120 -14.07 -0.99 2.41
CA PRO A 120 -14.78 -0.85 1.15
C PRO A 120 -16.28 -0.53 1.30
N ALA A 121 -16.84 -0.70 2.51
CA ALA A 121 -18.21 -0.32 2.85
C ALA A 121 -18.36 1.15 3.26
N MET A 122 -17.28 1.94 3.33
CA MET A 122 -17.33 3.33 3.81
C MET A 122 -18.37 4.21 3.10
N LYS A 123 -18.61 3.97 1.80
CA LYS A 123 -19.65 4.68 1.05
C LYS A 123 -21.02 4.59 1.72
N LYS A 124 -21.38 3.40 2.21
CA LYS A 124 -22.65 3.14 2.91
C LYS A 124 -22.74 3.85 4.25
N VAL A 125 -21.61 4.11 4.90
CA VAL A 125 -21.55 4.79 6.20
C VAL A 125 -21.66 6.30 6.02
N VAL A 126 -20.95 6.88 5.05
CA VAL A 126 -20.87 8.35 4.91
C VAL A 126 -22.00 8.93 4.06
N GLU A 127 -22.59 8.17 3.14
CA GLU A 127 -23.66 8.62 2.26
C GLU A 127 -25.04 8.23 2.83
N LYS A 128 -26.04 9.08 2.58
CA LYS A 128 -27.43 8.78 2.95
C LYS A 128 -27.90 7.56 2.15
N GLN A 129 -28.48 6.58 2.86
CA GLN A 129 -29.09 5.41 2.23
C GLN A 129 -30.60 5.63 2.13
N LEU A 130 -31.22 5.04 1.12
CA LEU A 130 -32.67 4.97 1.04
C LEU A 130 -33.20 4.11 2.20
N PRO A 131 -34.35 4.46 2.80
CA PRO A 131 -34.97 3.63 3.82
C PRO A 131 -35.23 2.21 3.29
N PHE A 132 -35.03 1.19 4.12
CA PHE A 132 -35.25 -0.20 3.74
C PHE A 132 -36.00 -0.99 4.83
N PRO A 133 -36.89 -1.92 4.44
CA PRO A 133 -37.64 -2.73 5.39
C PRO A 133 -36.79 -3.86 5.97
N VAL A 134 -36.98 -4.17 7.25
CA VAL A 134 -36.39 -5.32 7.94
C VAL A 134 -37.49 -6.08 8.67
N LYS A 135 -37.59 -7.39 8.40
CA LYS A 135 -38.45 -8.29 9.17
C LYS A 135 -37.75 -8.66 10.48
N CYS A 136 -38.34 -8.29 11.59
CA CYS A 136 -37.79 -8.53 12.92
C CYS A 136 -38.21 -9.91 13.46
N LYS A 137 -37.57 -10.35 14.55
CA LYS A 137 -37.87 -11.64 15.20
C LYS A 137 -39.32 -11.75 15.69
N ASP A 138 -39.96 -10.63 16.02
CA ASP A 138 -41.37 -10.53 16.40
C ASP A 138 -42.34 -10.56 15.20
N GLY A 139 -41.84 -10.84 13.99
CA GLY A 139 -42.62 -10.90 12.76
C GLY A 139 -42.96 -9.53 12.16
N LYS A 140 -42.73 -8.42 12.88
CA LYS A 140 -43.06 -7.07 12.42
C LYS A 140 -42.04 -6.59 11.39
N ILE A 141 -42.53 -5.81 10.42
CA ILE A 141 -41.68 -5.08 9.48
C ILE A 141 -41.39 -3.71 10.06
N ARG A 142 -40.10 -3.39 10.23
CA ARG A 142 -39.64 -2.04 10.62
C ARG A 142 -38.89 -1.42 9.45
N ILE A 143 -39.11 -0.12 9.21
CA ILE A 143 -38.37 0.64 8.20
C ILE A 143 -37.13 1.22 8.87
N ILE A 144 -35.95 0.85 8.39
CA ILE A 144 -34.69 1.42 8.85
C ILE A 144 -34.44 2.71 8.08
N VAL A 145 -34.34 3.83 8.81
CA VAL A 145 -33.97 5.13 8.26
C VAL A 145 -32.51 5.39 8.60
N HIS A 146 -31.65 5.50 7.58
CA HIS A 146 -30.25 5.84 7.79
C HIS A 146 -30.07 7.34 7.99
N ASN A 147 -29.61 7.72 9.19
CA ASN A 147 -29.15 9.06 9.47
C ASN A 147 -27.64 9.14 9.25
N PRO A 148 -27.16 9.82 8.19
CA PRO A 148 -25.73 9.89 7.92
C PRO A 148 -25.01 10.65 9.04
N PRO A 149 -23.74 10.32 9.31
CA PRO A 149 -22.99 10.92 10.40
C PRO A 149 -22.73 12.41 10.12
N GLY A 150 -22.58 13.22 11.17
CA GLY A 150 -22.35 14.67 11.07
C GLY A 150 -21.06 15.04 10.31
N LYS A 151 -20.92 16.33 9.96
CA LYS A 151 -19.80 16.86 9.16
C LYS A 151 -18.42 16.45 9.70
N ARG A 152 -18.20 16.65 11.00
CA ARG A 152 -16.93 16.31 11.69
C ARG A 152 -16.53 14.85 11.51
N TYR A 153 -17.48 13.91 11.59
CA TYR A 153 -17.19 12.49 11.41
C TYR A 153 -16.84 12.17 9.95
N ARG A 154 -17.56 12.77 8.99
CA ARG A 154 -17.28 12.57 7.56
C ARG A 154 -15.91 13.12 7.16
N GLU A 155 -15.49 14.23 7.77
CA GLU A 155 -14.15 14.79 7.59
C GLU A 155 -13.10 13.88 8.23
N GLY A 156 -13.29 13.48 9.49
CA GLY A 156 -12.37 12.57 10.19
C GLY A 156 -12.16 11.21 9.51
N MET A 157 -13.14 10.72 8.74
CA MET A 157 -13.01 9.49 7.95
C MET A 157 -12.07 9.60 6.74
N LYS A 158 -11.73 10.83 6.34
CA LYS A 158 -10.75 11.13 5.28
C LYS A 158 -9.35 11.40 5.84
N ASP A 159 -9.26 11.64 7.15
CA ASP A 159 -8.01 11.92 7.83
C ASP A 159 -7.13 10.67 7.88
N SER A 160 -5.84 10.91 8.04
CA SER A 160 -4.83 9.90 8.26
C SER A 160 -3.77 10.44 9.22
N CYS A 161 -2.71 9.67 9.41
CA CYS A 161 -1.62 10.09 10.29
C CYS A 161 -0.95 11.40 9.83
N ILE A 162 -1.08 11.76 8.54
CA ILE A 162 -0.45 12.94 7.93
C ILE A 162 -1.08 14.27 8.38
N ASN A 163 -2.29 14.23 8.95
CA ASN A 163 -3.00 15.42 9.44
C ASN A 163 -2.60 15.78 10.89
N SER A 164 -1.76 14.97 11.53
CA SER A 164 -1.27 15.23 12.89
C SER A 164 0.05 15.99 12.82
N ALA A 165 0.08 17.23 13.32
CA ALA A 165 1.31 18.03 13.40
C ALA A 165 2.41 17.32 14.22
N LEU A 166 2.06 16.75 15.38
CA LEU A 166 2.99 15.98 16.22
C LEU A 166 3.65 14.83 15.45
N LEU A 167 2.84 14.04 14.74
CA LEU A 167 3.39 12.92 13.97
C LEU A 167 4.15 13.40 12.73
N GLY A 168 3.69 14.48 12.09
CA GLY A 168 4.40 15.12 10.99
C GLY A 168 5.80 15.56 11.40
N ASP A 169 5.94 16.23 12.54
CA ASP A 169 7.24 16.68 13.05
C ASP A 169 8.14 15.50 13.43
N PHE A 170 7.57 14.46 14.04
CA PHE A 170 8.30 13.23 14.35
C PHE A 170 8.82 12.54 13.09
N LEU A 171 7.99 12.36 12.06
CA LEU A 171 8.37 11.72 10.81
C LEU A 171 9.39 12.55 10.02
N ALA A 172 9.26 13.89 10.03
CA ALA A 172 10.21 14.79 9.39
C ALA A 172 11.61 14.69 10.04
N LYS A 173 11.68 14.58 11.39
CA LYS A 173 12.94 14.34 12.10
C LYS A 173 13.60 13.02 11.73
N LEU A 174 12.80 12.01 11.38
CA LEU A 174 13.29 10.72 10.87
C LEU A 174 13.62 10.73 9.36
N GLY A 175 13.65 11.91 8.72
CA GLY A 175 14.04 12.06 7.32
C GLY A 175 12.96 11.68 6.30
N ILE A 176 11.69 11.51 6.71
CA ILE A 176 10.59 11.23 5.79
C ILE A 176 10.30 12.47 4.94
N GLN A 177 10.28 12.29 3.61
CA GLN A 177 10.04 13.36 2.63
C GLN A 177 8.71 13.20 1.86
N ARG A 178 8.17 11.98 1.87
CA ARG A 178 7.00 11.58 1.06
C ARG A 178 6.17 10.56 1.82
N VAL A 179 4.88 10.52 1.53
CA VAL A 179 3.93 9.54 2.07
C VAL A 179 3.18 8.84 0.94
N GLU A 180 2.98 7.54 1.10
CA GLU A 180 2.25 6.69 0.16
C GLU A 180 0.82 6.47 0.65
N LEU A 181 -0.17 6.80 -0.18
CA LEU A 181 -1.59 6.76 0.16
C LEU A 181 -2.37 5.83 -0.75
N ASN A 182 -3.46 5.27 -0.23
CA ASN A 182 -4.47 4.60 -1.01
C ASN A 182 -5.53 5.60 -1.52
N ASN A 183 -6.07 5.36 -2.72
CA ASN A 183 -7.25 6.07 -3.22
C ASN A 183 -8.53 5.57 -2.55
N LEU A 184 -8.90 6.15 -1.41
CA LEU A 184 -10.06 5.70 -0.60
C LEU A 184 -11.40 6.10 -1.22
N ILE A 185 -12.46 5.36 -0.88
CA ILE A 185 -13.80 5.60 -1.46
C ILE A 185 -14.41 6.90 -0.93
N GLN A 186 -14.17 7.21 0.33
CA GLN A 186 -14.65 8.42 1.01
C GLN A 186 -13.81 9.67 0.68
N GLY A 187 -12.74 9.54 -0.10
CA GLY A 187 -11.78 10.60 -0.37
C GLY A 187 -10.71 10.73 0.72
N LEU A 188 -9.86 11.75 0.56
CA LEU A 188 -8.69 12.01 1.38
C LEU A 188 -8.72 13.44 1.89
N ASN A 189 -8.12 13.67 3.05
CA ASN A 189 -7.85 15.01 3.58
C ASN A 189 -6.34 15.26 3.58
N PHE A 190 -5.90 16.23 2.78
CA PHE A 190 -4.50 16.63 2.67
C PHE A 190 -4.15 17.85 3.51
N LYS A 191 -5.12 18.43 4.21
CA LYS A 191 -4.91 19.62 5.03
C LYS A 191 -3.77 19.39 6.02
N ASP A 192 -2.90 20.39 6.13
CA ASP A 192 -1.74 20.44 7.03
C ASP A 192 -0.68 19.37 6.73
N CYS A 193 -0.77 18.67 5.58
CA CYS A 193 0.26 17.73 5.15
C CYS A 193 1.54 18.47 4.75
N ARG A 194 2.68 18.03 5.28
CA ARG A 194 4.01 18.63 5.03
C ARG A 194 4.85 17.79 4.07
N PHE A 195 4.35 16.64 3.63
CA PHE A 195 5.09 15.67 2.82
C PHE A 195 4.60 15.65 1.39
N LYS A 196 5.49 15.23 0.48
CA LYS A 196 5.08 14.92 -0.89
C LYS A 196 4.11 13.75 -0.89
N LEU A 197 3.12 13.79 -1.78
CA LEU A 197 2.05 12.83 -1.85
C LEU A 197 2.20 11.90 -3.04
N SER A 198 2.02 10.61 -2.78
CA SER A 198 1.89 9.57 -3.78
C SER A 198 0.58 8.83 -3.59
N LEU A 199 -0.16 8.60 -4.68
CA LEU A 199 -1.43 7.89 -4.65
C LEU A 199 -1.38 6.59 -5.46
N TYR A 200 -1.66 5.47 -4.79
CA TYR A 200 -1.71 4.15 -5.41
C TYR A 200 -3.02 3.88 -6.16
N THR A 201 -2.93 3.18 -7.29
CA THR A 201 -4.07 2.80 -8.13
C THR A 201 -3.81 1.47 -8.87
N PRO A 202 -4.82 0.62 -9.13
CA PRO A 202 -6.21 0.72 -8.69
C PRO A 202 -6.46 -0.01 -7.38
N TYR A 203 -5.46 -0.64 -6.77
CA TYR A 203 -5.65 -1.52 -5.62
C TYR A 203 -5.49 -0.76 -4.31
N VAL A 204 -6.57 -0.77 -3.53
CA VAL A 204 -6.54 -0.35 -2.13
C VAL A 204 -6.49 -1.60 -1.28
N TYR A 205 -5.47 -1.71 -0.42
CA TYR A 205 -5.44 -2.79 0.55
C TYR A 205 -6.41 -2.49 1.70
N ILE A 206 -7.04 -3.51 2.28
CA ILE A 206 -8.02 -3.38 3.38
C ILE A 206 -7.31 -3.72 4.69
N SER A 207 -6.77 -4.94 4.74
CA SER A 207 -6.06 -5.47 5.90
C SER A 207 -4.93 -6.38 5.45
N THR A 208 -3.89 -6.43 6.27
CA THR A 208 -2.74 -7.33 6.13
C THR A 208 -2.45 -8.00 7.47
N SER A 209 -1.89 -9.21 7.46
CA SER A 209 -1.58 -9.99 8.67
C SER A 209 -0.24 -10.70 8.55
N ARG A 210 0.40 -11.03 9.67
CA ARG A 210 1.55 -11.96 9.65
C ARG A 210 1.11 -13.40 9.35
N PHE A 211 -0.14 -13.75 9.66
CA PHE A 211 -0.71 -15.04 9.31
C PHE A 211 -1.12 -15.05 7.83
N CYS A 212 -0.54 -15.97 7.05
CA CYS A 212 -0.80 -16.11 5.62
C CYS A 212 -1.53 -17.43 5.33
N PRO A 213 -2.86 -17.42 5.12
CA PRO A 213 -3.61 -18.63 4.81
C PRO A 213 -3.29 -19.20 3.42
N MET A 214 -2.62 -18.42 2.56
CA MET A 214 -2.13 -18.89 1.26
C MET A 214 -0.70 -19.44 1.32
N GLY A 215 0.05 -19.25 2.41
CA GLY A 215 1.45 -19.71 2.52
C GLY A 215 1.59 -21.22 2.29
N SER A 216 0.52 -21.96 2.62
CA SER A 216 0.46 -23.41 2.58
C SER A 216 -0.92 -23.92 2.10
N LYS A 217 -1.51 -23.36 1.04
CA LYS A 217 -2.86 -23.76 0.54
C LYS A 217 -3.01 -25.27 0.27
N ARG A 218 -1.90 -26.01 0.17
CA ARG A 218 -1.83 -27.48 -0.01
C ARG A 218 -1.72 -28.29 1.29
N GLN A 219 -1.62 -27.67 2.46
CA GLN A 219 -1.47 -28.38 3.74
C GLN A 219 -2.84 -28.65 4.38
N LYS A 220 -3.04 -29.87 4.88
CA LYS A 220 -4.22 -30.26 5.67
C LYS A 220 -4.28 -29.56 7.04
N VAL A 221 -3.16 -29.04 7.53
CA VAL A 221 -3.02 -28.34 8.80
C VAL A 221 -2.33 -27.00 8.55
N TYR A 222 -2.89 -25.90 9.07
CA TYR A 222 -2.28 -24.59 8.96
C TYR A 222 -0.99 -24.54 9.80
N ARG A 223 0.17 -24.51 9.15
CA ARG A 223 1.47 -24.31 9.81
C ARG A 223 1.89 -22.85 9.72
N ILE A 224 2.24 -22.27 10.87
CA ILE A 224 2.86 -20.95 10.96
C ILE A 224 4.30 -21.09 10.43
N ASN A 225 4.80 -20.08 9.70
CA ASN A 225 6.16 -20.00 9.13
C ASN A 225 6.51 -20.94 7.96
N VAL A 226 5.56 -21.69 7.39
CA VAL A 226 5.78 -22.41 6.13
C VAL A 226 5.20 -21.60 4.96
N CYS A 227 6.05 -21.24 3.98
CA CYS A 227 5.65 -20.45 2.83
C CYS A 227 6.20 -21.02 1.52
N HIS A 228 5.31 -21.50 0.66
CA HIS A 228 5.63 -21.96 -0.70
C HIS A 228 5.35 -20.89 -1.77
N ARG A 229 5.08 -19.64 -1.35
CA ARG A 229 4.80 -18.50 -2.24
C ARG A 229 3.64 -18.75 -3.22
N GLU A 230 2.64 -19.52 -2.82
CA GLU A 230 1.46 -19.83 -3.64
C GLU A 230 0.72 -18.57 -4.11
N CYS A 231 0.82 -17.46 -3.36
CA CYS A 231 0.28 -16.16 -3.75
C CYS A 231 0.87 -15.60 -5.05
N GLN A 232 2.03 -16.07 -5.50
CA GLN A 232 2.56 -15.71 -6.82
C GLN A 232 1.73 -16.31 -7.97
N LYS A 233 1.00 -17.40 -7.71
CA LYS A 233 0.19 -18.12 -8.70
C LYS A 233 -1.31 -17.92 -8.49
N TYR A 234 -1.75 -17.81 -7.23
CA TYR A 234 -3.16 -17.83 -6.87
C TYR A 234 -3.55 -16.62 -6.03
N TYR A 235 -4.83 -16.24 -6.15
CA TYR A 235 -5.53 -15.34 -5.24
C TYR A 235 -6.99 -15.78 -5.17
N ASP A 236 -7.69 -15.41 -4.10
CA ASP A 236 -9.10 -15.71 -3.91
C ASP A 236 -9.92 -14.44 -4.13
N ILE A 237 -11.15 -14.61 -4.64
CA ILE A 237 -12.13 -13.54 -4.75
C ILE A 237 -13.24 -13.81 -3.75
N LEU A 238 -13.43 -12.91 -2.79
CA LEU A 238 -14.45 -12.98 -1.77
C LEU A 238 -15.60 -12.03 -2.12
N ARG A 239 -16.83 -12.49 -1.90
CA ARG A 239 -18.05 -11.74 -2.15
C ARG A 239 -18.89 -11.70 -0.88
N ASN A 240 -19.44 -10.54 -0.56
CA ASN A 240 -20.38 -10.37 0.53
C ASN A 240 -21.48 -9.39 0.09
N LYS A 241 -22.76 -9.75 0.29
CA LYS A 241 -23.91 -8.90 -0.10
C LYS A 241 -23.88 -7.52 0.58
N ALA A 242 -23.31 -7.42 1.78
CA ALA A 242 -23.16 -6.18 2.51
C ALA A 242 -22.08 -5.26 1.92
N ILE A 243 -21.13 -5.78 1.14
CA ILE A 243 -19.99 -5.02 0.60
C ILE A 243 -20.15 -4.91 -0.93
N GLY A 244 -20.35 -3.69 -1.43
CA GLY A 244 -20.59 -3.44 -2.87
C GLY A 244 -19.37 -3.63 -3.77
N LYS A 245 -18.21 -4.02 -3.22
CA LYS A 245 -16.96 -4.23 -3.95
C LYS A 245 -16.55 -5.70 -3.85
N LEU A 246 -15.97 -6.23 -4.93
CA LEU A 246 -15.25 -7.50 -4.87
C LEU A 246 -14.01 -7.34 -3.99
N ILE A 247 -13.78 -8.33 -3.14
CA ILE A 247 -12.62 -8.38 -2.26
C ILE A 247 -11.65 -9.41 -2.81
N TYR A 248 -10.41 -8.99 -3.05
CA TYR A 248 -9.35 -9.85 -3.54
C TYR A 248 -8.44 -10.20 -2.36
N LYS A 249 -8.19 -11.48 -2.13
CA LYS A 249 -7.23 -11.92 -1.13
C LYS A 249 -6.02 -12.50 -1.86
N ARG A 250 -4.85 -11.90 -1.69
CA ARG A 250 -3.59 -12.40 -2.25
C ARG A 250 -2.56 -12.46 -1.13
N GLY A 251 -2.04 -13.65 -0.87
CA GLY A 251 -1.15 -13.90 0.27
C GLY A 251 -1.85 -13.63 1.61
N ASN A 252 -1.25 -12.74 2.39
CA ASN A 252 -1.70 -12.33 3.71
C ASN A 252 -2.53 -11.04 3.69
N THR A 253 -2.83 -10.50 2.51
CA THR A 253 -3.43 -9.18 2.35
C THR A 253 -4.71 -9.26 1.56
N THR A 254 -5.68 -8.43 1.94
CA THR A 254 -6.95 -8.26 1.23
C THR A 254 -7.02 -6.90 0.57
N PHE A 255 -7.70 -6.80 -0.57
CA PHE A 255 -7.76 -5.61 -1.41
C PHE A 255 -9.15 -5.41 -2.01
N TYR A 256 -9.45 -4.18 -2.40
CA TYR A 256 -10.52 -3.87 -3.36
C TYR A 256 -9.99 -2.95 -4.45
N LYS A 257 -10.75 -2.83 -5.55
CA LYS A 257 -10.42 -1.91 -6.65
C LYS A 257 -11.11 -0.56 -6.48
N ASN A 258 -10.32 0.50 -6.53
CA ASN A 258 -10.74 1.89 -6.62
C ASN A 258 -9.78 2.68 -7.51
N PRO A 259 -9.96 2.63 -8.84
CA PRO A 259 -9.07 3.35 -9.76
C PRO A 259 -9.15 4.86 -9.53
N VAL A 260 -7.98 5.50 -9.62
CA VAL A 260 -7.86 6.96 -9.55
C VAL A 260 -8.36 7.59 -10.86
N ASP A 261 -9.16 8.65 -10.74
CA ASP A 261 -9.39 9.57 -11.85
C ASP A 261 -8.16 10.47 -12.00
N ILE A 262 -7.35 10.21 -13.03
CA ILE A 262 -6.09 10.93 -13.28
C ILE A 262 -6.33 12.41 -13.56
N LYS A 263 -7.48 12.81 -14.14
CA LYS A 263 -7.77 14.22 -14.39
C LYS A 263 -8.02 14.94 -13.06
N LYS A 264 -8.79 14.33 -12.17
CA LYS A 264 -9.04 14.84 -10.82
C LYS A 264 -7.76 14.85 -9.97
N ALA A 265 -6.95 13.80 -10.03
CA ALA A 265 -5.70 13.74 -9.27
C ALA A 265 -4.71 14.86 -9.66
N LYS A 266 -4.71 15.30 -10.94
CA LYS A 266 -3.89 16.45 -11.39
C LYS A 266 -4.32 17.78 -10.78
N THR A 267 -5.58 17.91 -10.37
CA THR A 267 -6.13 19.14 -9.75
C THR A 267 -5.97 19.15 -8.23
N GLU A 268 -5.47 18.06 -7.66
CA GLU A 268 -5.15 17.92 -6.23
C GLU A 268 -3.63 18.04 -6.03
N GLU A 269 -3.17 18.19 -4.77
CA GLU A 269 -1.76 18.28 -4.37
C GLU A 269 -1.00 16.94 -4.51
N ILE A 270 -1.35 16.10 -5.49
CA ILE A 270 -0.76 14.77 -5.69
C ILE A 270 0.38 14.87 -6.70
N GLU A 271 1.63 14.75 -6.25
CA GLU A 271 2.77 14.79 -7.17
C GLU A 271 2.95 13.48 -7.95
N ARG A 272 2.56 12.33 -7.38
CA ARG A 272 2.85 11.02 -7.96
C ARG A 272 1.65 10.08 -7.93
N VAL A 273 1.42 9.37 -9.04
CA VAL A 273 0.49 8.23 -9.09
C VAL A 273 1.26 6.94 -9.31
N VAL A 274 1.03 5.95 -8.43
CA VAL A 274 1.71 4.64 -8.46
C VAL A 274 0.74 3.60 -9.00
N PHE A 275 1.00 3.13 -10.22
CA PHE A 275 0.19 2.11 -10.87
C PHE A 275 0.64 0.70 -10.48
N GLN A 276 -0.31 -0.08 -9.96
CA GLN A 276 -0.16 -1.50 -9.67
C GLN A 276 -0.85 -2.31 -10.78
N PRO A 277 -0.08 -2.92 -11.70
CA PRO A 277 -0.66 -3.59 -12.88
C PRO A 277 -1.45 -4.86 -12.52
N GLU A 278 -1.15 -5.46 -11.37
CA GLU A 278 -1.85 -6.63 -10.84
C GLU A 278 -2.05 -6.49 -9.33
N ILE A 279 -2.88 -7.37 -8.74
CA ILE A 279 -3.13 -7.38 -7.29
C ILE A 279 -1.78 -7.58 -6.57
N PRO A 280 -1.34 -6.71 -5.67
CA PRO A 280 -0.06 -6.89 -4.98
C PRO A 280 -0.03 -8.13 -4.08
N PHE A 281 1.17 -8.56 -3.69
CA PHE A 281 1.41 -9.65 -2.72
C PHE A 281 2.39 -9.25 -1.62
#